data_AF-A0A1Z8WTP8-F1
#
_entry.id   AF-A0A1Z8WTP8-F1
#
_cell.length_a   1.000
_cell.length_b   1.000
_cell.length_c   1.000
_cell.angle_alpha   90.00
_cell.angle_beta   90.00
_cell.angle_gamma   90.00
#
_symmetry.space_group_name_H-M   'P 1'
#
loop_
_entity.id
_entity.type
_entity.pdbx_description
1 polymer ?
#
loop_
_entity_poly.entity_id
_entity_poly.type
_entity_poly.pdbx_seq_one_letter_code
_entity_poly.pdbx_strand_id
1 'polypeptide(L)'
;MQPNDKRKWVPEICYEEYEQDSLTGGLPFIAVPKDKEMPNLLFFFGSQETGEFEPDQEGNEQPIVEMELFQYACMKYLQEGLDPETFDKIRDCLGLLSLQEARERGKEKSKEMANTISTKK
;
A
#
# COMPACT_ATOMS: atom_id res chain seq x y z
N MET A 1 -4.73 16.65 33.83
CA MET A 1 -4.47 15.64 32.78
C MET A 1 -3.32 16.19 31.95
N GLN A 2 -2.12 15.61 32.04
CA GLN A 2 -1.00 16.11 31.23
C GLN A 2 -1.21 15.73 29.77
N PRO A 3 -0.97 16.62 28.80
CA PRO A 3 -1.01 16.27 27.40
C PRO A 3 0.16 15.30 27.14
N ASN A 4 -0.18 14.07 26.75
CA ASN A 4 0.80 13.06 26.38
C ASN A 4 1.40 13.46 25.02
N ASP A 5 2.43 14.29 25.05
CA ASP A 5 3.11 14.93 23.89
C ASP A 5 3.89 13.96 23.00
N LYS A 6 3.60 12.65 23.09
CA LYS A 6 4.08 11.62 22.17
C LYS A 6 3.01 11.28 21.15
N ARG A 7 2.45 12.28 20.46
CA ARG A 7 1.82 11.97 19.17
C ARG A 7 2.92 11.43 18.28
N LYS A 8 3.01 10.10 18.23
CA LYS A 8 3.78 9.38 17.22
C LYS A 8 3.40 10.01 15.89
N TRP A 9 4.41 10.34 15.07
CA TRP A 9 4.17 10.81 13.71
C TRP A 9 3.15 9.87 13.05
N VAL A 10 2.07 10.45 12.53
CA VAL A 10 1.01 9.70 11.86
C VAL A 10 1.32 9.74 10.36
N PRO A 11 1.48 8.59 9.70
CA PRO A 11 1.72 8.55 8.27
C PRO A 11 0.49 9.08 7.52
N GLU A 12 0.72 9.97 6.57
CA GLU A 12 -0.31 10.45 5.64
C GLU A 12 -0.10 9.76 4.30
N ILE A 13 -1.16 9.19 3.74
CA ILE A 13 -1.14 8.71 2.36
C ILE A 13 -1.47 9.89 1.46
N CYS A 14 -0.54 10.21 0.58
CA CYS A 14 -0.64 11.26 -0.41
C CYS A 14 -0.82 10.65 -1.80
N TYR A 15 -1.44 11.42 -2.69
CA TYR A 15 -1.57 11.11 -4.12
C TYR A 15 -1.00 12.28 -4.91
N GLU A 16 -0.28 11.97 -5.98
CA GLU A 16 0.15 12.99 -6.94
C GLU A 16 -0.94 13.20 -7.97
N GLU A 17 -1.01 14.42 -8.51
CA GLU A 17 -1.75 14.65 -9.75
C GLU A 17 -1.05 13.92 -10.89
N TYR A 18 -1.83 13.32 -11.80
CA TYR A 18 -1.30 12.55 -12.93
C TYR A 18 -0.71 13.49 -13.99
N GLU A 19 0.45 14.08 -13.69
CA GLU A 19 1.22 14.90 -14.60
C GLU A 19 2.39 14.09 -15.20
N GLN A 20 2.90 14.56 -16.35
CA GLN A 20 3.90 13.86 -17.15
C GLN A 20 5.23 13.63 -16.41
N ASP A 21 5.49 14.42 -15.36
CA ASP A 21 6.69 14.38 -14.52
C ASP A 21 6.43 13.88 -13.07
N SER A 22 5.35 13.12 -12.84
CA SER A 22 5.04 12.58 -11.49
C SER A 22 6.20 11.73 -10.95
N LEU A 23 6.58 11.95 -9.67
CA LEU A 23 7.68 11.24 -9.02
C LEU A 23 7.31 9.78 -8.74
N THR A 24 6.04 9.52 -8.42
CA THR A 24 5.56 8.19 -8.02
C THR A 24 4.89 7.42 -9.16
N GLY A 25 4.75 8.02 -10.34
CA GLY A 25 3.98 7.44 -11.44
C GLY A 25 2.48 7.36 -11.13
N GLY A 26 1.97 8.24 -10.27
CA GLY A 26 0.58 8.24 -9.80
C GLY A 26 0.28 7.22 -8.69
N LEU A 27 1.28 6.49 -8.19
CA LEU A 27 1.11 5.61 -7.04
C LEU A 27 0.97 6.42 -5.74
N PRO A 28 0.13 5.97 -4.79
CA PRO A 28 0.06 6.57 -3.47
C PRO A 28 1.40 6.46 -2.75
N PHE A 29 1.75 7.47 -1.96
CA PHE A 29 3.02 7.51 -1.23
C PHE A 29 2.85 8.10 0.17
N ILE A 30 3.85 7.85 1.02
CA ILE A 30 3.95 8.47 2.35
C ILE A 30 5.20 9.33 2.35
N ALA A 31 5.04 10.62 2.62
CA ALA A 31 6.16 11.54 2.80
C ALA A 31 6.78 11.32 4.19
N VAL A 32 7.74 10.38 4.29
CA VAL A 32 8.40 10.05 5.56
C VAL A 32 9.38 11.18 5.95
N PRO A 33 9.22 11.82 7.12
CA PRO A 33 10.16 12.85 7.59
C PRO A 33 11.57 12.30 7.81
N LYS A 34 12.59 13.17 7.72
CA LYS A 34 14.01 12.78 7.80
C LYS A 34 14.38 12.05 9.10
N ASP A 35 13.67 12.31 10.19
CA ASP A 35 13.91 11.74 11.51
C ASP A 35 12.95 10.57 11.85
N LYS A 36 12.26 10.04 10.84
CA LYS A 36 11.29 8.95 10.97
C LYS A 36 11.61 7.81 10.02
N GLU A 37 11.10 6.64 10.37
CA GLU A 37 11.15 5.43 9.53
C GLU A 37 9.77 5.12 8.99
N MET A 38 9.73 4.39 7.86
CA MET A 38 8.47 3.90 7.31
C MET A 38 7.80 2.95 8.32
N PRO A 39 6.48 3.06 8.56
CA PRO A 39 5.79 2.15 9.47
C PRO A 39 5.85 0.70 8.99
N ASN A 40 6.06 -0.23 9.93
CA ASN A 40 6.05 -1.67 9.62
C ASN A 40 4.66 -2.19 9.27
N LEU A 41 3.62 -1.55 9.81
CA LEU A 41 2.22 -1.95 9.68
C LEU A 41 1.35 -0.69 9.61
N LEU A 42 0.36 -0.69 8.72
CA LEU A 42 -0.68 0.31 8.60
C LEU A 42 -2.05 -0.32 8.90
N PHE A 43 -2.95 0.47 9.48
CA PHE A 43 -4.31 0.08 9.82
C PHE A 43 -5.29 0.98 9.07
N PHE A 44 -6.27 0.38 8.39
CA PHE A 44 -7.33 1.11 7.69
C PHE A 44 -8.67 0.54 8.07
N PHE A 45 -9.62 1.42 8.39
CA PHE A 45 -11.01 1.01 8.38
C PHE A 45 -11.53 1.11 6.94
N GLY A 46 -11.98 -0.01 6.40
CA GLY A 46 -12.82 -0.03 5.21
C GLY A 46 -14.26 0.17 5.62
N SER A 47 -14.91 1.16 5.01
CA SER A 47 -16.36 1.38 5.14
C SER A 47 -17.03 0.76 3.92
N GLN A 48 -18.00 -0.12 4.14
CA GLN A 48 -18.82 -0.69 3.08
C GLN A 48 -20.30 -0.43 3.37
N GLU A 49 -21.03 0.05 2.38
CA GLU A 49 -22.49 0.18 2.50
C GLU A 49 -23.11 -1.23 2.48
N THR A 50 -24.01 -1.49 3.42
CA THR A 50 -24.68 -2.80 3.52
C THR A 50 -25.86 -2.93 2.54
N GLY A 51 -26.32 -1.79 1.98
CA GLY A 51 -27.56 -1.69 1.21
C GLY A 51 -28.81 -1.54 2.06
N GLU A 52 -28.68 -1.50 3.39
CA GLU A 52 -29.75 -1.22 4.35
C GLU A 52 -29.71 0.26 4.78
N PHE A 53 -30.86 0.78 5.20
CA PHE A 53 -31.01 2.18 5.61
C PHE A 53 -31.70 2.26 6.98
N GLU A 54 -31.29 3.24 7.78
CA GLU A 54 -31.94 3.59 9.04
C GLU A 54 -32.38 5.07 9.03
N PRO A 55 -33.49 5.42 9.71
CA PRO A 55 -33.90 6.82 9.83
C PRO A 55 -32.94 7.56 10.78
N ASP A 56 -32.46 8.72 10.35
CA ASP A 56 -31.69 9.63 11.19
C ASP A 56 -32.58 10.36 12.23
N GLN A 57 -32.01 11.32 12.96
CA GLN A 57 -32.74 12.09 13.98
C GLN A 57 -33.89 12.94 13.42
N GLU A 58 -33.88 13.23 12.12
CA GLU A 58 -34.91 13.98 11.40
C GLU A 58 -35.86 13.05 10.62
N GLY A 59 -35.61 11.73 10.63
CA GLY A 59 -36.38 10.71 9.93
C GLY A 59 -35.96 10.50 8.47
N ASN A 60 -34.85 11.08 8.02
CA ASN A 60 -34.33 10.86 6.67
C ASN A 60 -33.59 9.52 6.59
N GLU A 61 -33.65 8.87 5.44
CA GLU A 61 -32.94 7.61 5.20
C GLU A 61 -31.41 7.85 5.17
N GLN A 62 -30.69 7.19 6.07
CA GLN A 62 -29.24 7.17 6.13
C GLN A 62 -28.74 5.73 5.88
N PRO A 63 -27.75 5.52 4.98
CA PRO A 63 -27.23 4.18 4.72
C PRO A 63 -26.49 3.64 5.94
N ILE A 64 -26.75 2.38 6.25
CA ILE A 64 -25.98 1.63 7.24
C ILE A 64 -24.64 1.25 6.60
N VAL A 65 -23.55 1.57 7.30
CA VAL A 65 -22.19 1.22 6.90
C VAL A 65 -21.60 0.19 7.86
N GLU A 66 -20.97 -0.83 7.30
CA GLU A 66 -20.13 -1.76 8.03
C GLU A 66 -18.68 -1.28 7.99
N MET A 67 -18.04 -1.28 9.17
CA MET A 67 -16.65 -0.85 9.33
C MET A 67 -15.79 -2.07 9.66
N GLU A 68 -14.86 -2.40 8.77
CA GLU A 68 -13.91 -3.51 8.96
C GLU A 68 -12.47 -2.99 9.06
N LEU A 69 -11.70 -3.52 10.00
CA LEU A 69 -10.29 -3.15 10.19
C LEU A 69 -9.36 -4.01 9.33
N PHE A 70 -8.73 -3.38 8.34
CA PHE A 70 -7.69 -3.96 7.50
C PHE A 70 -6.30 -3.59 7.99
N GLN A 71 -5.35 -4.49 7.75
CA GLN A 71 -3.95 -4.36 8.16
C GLN A 71 -3.04 -4.60 6.95
N TYR A 72 -2.08 -3.69 6.74
CA TYR A 72 -1.13 -3.77 5.62
C TYR A 72 0.29 -3.72 6.14
N ALA A 73 1.06 -4.80 5.93
CA ALA A 73 2.44 -4.91 6.38
C ALA A 73 3.42 -4.45 5.29
N CYS A 74 4.50 -3.80 5.70
CA CYS A 74 5.58 -3.43 4.79
C CYS A 74 6.36 -4.67 4.35
N MET A 75 6.17 -5.09 3.09
CA MET A 75 6.83 -6.27 2.51
C MET A 75 8.36 -6.21 2.55
N LYS A 76 8.95 -5.00 2.59
CA LYS A 76 10.41 -4.83 2.69
C LYS A 76 10.95 -5.42 3.99
N TYR A 77 10.32 -5.11 5.13
CA TYR A 77 10.77 -5.63 6.43
C TYR A 77 10.51 -7.13 6.57
N LEU A 78 9.42 -7.64 5.97
CA LEU A 78 9.17 -9.07 5.89
C LEU A 78 10.25 -9.79 5.08
N GLN A 79 10.66 -9.22 3.94
CA GLN A 79 11.74 -9.79 3.11
C GLN A 79 13.09 -9.78 3.83
N GLU A 80 13.39 -8.74 4.60
CA GLU A 80 14.66 -8.61 5.33
C GLU A 80 14.69 -9.50 6.59
N GLY A 81 13.55 -9.73 7.23
CA GLY A 81 13.46 -10.45 8.51
C GLY A 81 13.15 -11.94 8.41
N LEU A 82 12.67 -12.43 7.26
CA LEU A 82 12.28 -13.83 7.06
C LEU A 82 13.27 -14.57 6.16
N ASP A 83 13.34 -15.89 6.35
CA ASP A 83 14.03 -16.74 5.39
C ASP A 83 13.27 -16.78 4.04
N PRO A 84 13.95 -17.09 2.92
CA PRO A 84 13.34 -17.04 1.59
C PRO A 84 12.10 -17.92 1.44
N GLU A 85 12.09 -19.11 2.03
CA GLU A 85 10.97 -20.05 1.90
C GLU A 85 9.74 -19.51 2.64
N THR A 86 9.93 -18.99 3.85
CA THR A 86 8.85 -18.36 4.63
C THR A 86 8.34 -17.08 3.97
N PHE A 87 9.21 -16.26 3.39
CA PHE A 87 8.80 -15.07 2.66
C PHE A 87 7.98 -15.42 1.41
N ASP A 88 8.37 -16.45 0.66
CA ASP A 88 7.61 -16.90 -0.52
C ASP A 88 6.23 -17.46 -0.15
N LYS A 89 6.05 -18.07 1.03
CA LYS A 89 4.71 -18.45 1.53
C LYS A 89 3.80 -17.23 1.73
N ILE A 90 4.33 -16.12 2.26
CA ILE A 90 3.56 -14.86 2.39
C ILE A 90 3.19 -14.32 1.00
N ARG A 91 4.13 -14.36 0.06
CA ARG A 91 3.90 -13.90 -1.32
C ARG A 91 2.78 -14.71 -1.98
N ASP A 92 2.78 -16.02 -1.84
CA ASP A 92 1.75 -16.91 -2.35
C ASP A 92 0.37 -16.60 -1.75
N CYS A 93 0.28 -16.38 -0.43
CA CYS A 93 -0.97 -15.95 0.21
C CYS A 93 -1.52 -14.61 -0.33
N LEU A 94 -0.65 -13.75 -0.86
CA LEU A 94 -1.01 -12.48 -1.50
C LEU A 94 -1.21 -12.62 -3.03
N GLY A 95 -1.17 -13.84 -3.58
CA GLY A 95 -1.30 -14.10 -5.02
C GLY A 95 -0.09 -13.65 -5.85
N LEU A 96 1.08 -13.50 -5.23
CA LEU A 96 2.32 -13.10 -5.87
C LEU A 96 3.19 -14.32 -6.21
N LEU A 97 3.97 -14.22 -7.28
CA LEU A 97 5.02 -15.20 -7.61
C LEU A 97 6.09 -15.23 -6.52
N SER A 98 6.83 -16.34 -6.43
CA SER A 98 8.06 -16.39 -5.62
C SER A 98 9.01 -15.24 -5.97
N LEU A 99 9.88 -14.86 -5.03
CA LEU A 99 10.82 -13.77 -5.24
C LEU A 99 11.77 -14.06 -6.40
N GLN A 100 12.17 -15.32 -6.58
CA GLN A 100 13.03 -15.73 -7.69
C GLN A 100 12.31 -15.60 -9.04
N GLU A 101 11.13 -16.18 -9.19
CA GLU A 101 10.36 -16.11 -10.45
C GLU A 101 10.03 -14.67 -10.82
N ALA A 102 9.63 -13.84 -9.84
CA ALA A 102 9.35 -12.43 -10.06
C ALA A 102 10.58 -11.68 -10.61
N ARG A 103 11.78 -11.97 -10.08
CA ARG A 103 13.04 -11.39 -10.54
C ARG A 103 13.41 -11.85 -11.94
N GLU A 104 13.22 -13.13 -12.25
CA GLU A 104 13.49 -13.69 -13.58
C GLU A 104 12.62 -13.02 -14.65
N ARG A 105 11.30 -12.95 -14.42
CA ARG A 105 10.37 -12.25 -15.33
C ARG A 105 10.68 -10.75 -15.45
N GLY A 106 11.09 -10.11 -14.35
CA GLY A 106 11.51 -8.72 -14.36
C GLY A 106 12.73 -8.48 -15.27
N LYS A 107 13.73 -9.35 -15.20
CA LYS A 107 14.93 -9.27 -16.05
C LYS A 107 14.60 -9.42 -17.53
N GLU A 108 13.69 -10.32 -17.89
CA GLU A 108 13.26 -10.51 -19.28
C GLU A 108 12.64 -9.23 -19.84
N LYS A 109 11.68 -8.64 -19.11
CA LYS A 109 11.07 -7.35 -19.50
C LYS A 109 12.10 -6.22 -19.63
N SER A 110 13.06 -6.12 -18.70
CA SER A 110 14.11 -5.10 -18.79
C SER A 110 14.99 -5.26 -20.03
N LYS A 111 15.29 -6.51 -20.43
CA LYS A 111 16.05 -6.79 -21.67
C LYS A 111 15.28 -6.40 -22.92
N GLU A 112 13.98 -6.69 -22.98
CA GLU A 112 13.10 -6.30 -24.09
C GLU A 112 13.02 -4.78 -24.27
N MET A 113 12.91 -4.04 -23.17
CA MET A 113 12.94 -2.57 -23.18
C MET A 113 14.28 -2.02 -23.69
N ALA A 114 15.41 -2.53 -23.18
CA ALA A 114 16.74 -2.09 -23.59
C ALA A 114 17.02 -2.35 -25.08
N ASN A 115 16.56 -3.48 -25.60
CA ASN A 115 16.66 -3.80 -27.02
C ASN A 115 15.83 -2.84 -27.87
N THR A 116 14.58 -2.57 -27.48
CA THR A 116 13.68 -1.65 -28.21
C THR A 116 14.21 -0.22 -28.29
N ILE A 117 14.90 0.26 -27.26
CA ILE A 117 15.56 1.57 -27.26
C ILE A 117 16.78 1.58 -28.18
N SER A 118 17.51 0.46 -28.26
CA SER A 118 18.69 0.33 -29.12
C SER A 118 18.35 0.24 -30.61
N THR A 119 17.20 -0.36 -30.97
CA THR A 119 16.74 -0.45 -32.38
C THR A 119 16.05 0.81 -32.90
N LYS A 120 15.74 1.78 -32.02
CA LYS A 120 15.14 3.08 -32.38
C LYS A 120 16.16 4.21 -32.56
N LYS A 121 17.46 3.92 -32.51
CA LYS A 121 18.54 4.82 -32.92
C LYS A 121 19.03 4.47 -34.32
#